data_AF-A0A955QRE4-F1
#
_entry.id   AF-A0A955QRE4-F1
#
_cell.length_a   1.000
_cell.length_b   1.000
_cell.length_c   1.000
_cell.angle_alpha   90.00
_cell.angle_beta   90.00
_cell.angle_gamma   90.00
#
_symmetry.space_group_name_H-M   'P 1'
#
loop_
_entity.id
_entity.type
_entity.pdbx_description
1 polymer ?
#
loop_
_entity_poly.entity_id
_entity_poly.type
_entity_poly.pdbx_seq_one_letter_code
_entity_poly.pdbx_strand_id
1 'polypeptide(L)'
;MEFVNQTKLEAGWTLGFEPDGRELLVVVVKGTFVIPENDQEAELAEQQIPLTEADEFTGEPGFSATLYETDYAHRKPMCDVLLNGSAYAPGGRPAKRVTVSLQVGSMKKSFNVVGDRVWKRKLFWVRPSSPKPFIQKWISYDCAFGGTDLQSKKPENVKTYLKNPIGIGYYPLTTRKDLIGKPLPNTEEIGKSIKRRTGNFQPMSFGPIGRNFEARFPLA
;
A
#
# COMPACT_ATOMS: atom_id res chain seq x y z
N MET A 1 10.77 -12.51 33.90
CA MET A 1 11.87 -11.81 33.21
C MET A 1 11.81 -10.35 33.61
N GLU A 2 12.96 -9.75 33.93
CA GLU A 2 13.09 -8.30 34.08
C GLU A 2 13.65 -7.74 32.77
N PHE A 3 12.99 -6.74 32.18
CA PHE A 3 13.43 -6.08 30.96
C PHE A 3 13.85 -4.65 31.28
N VAL A 4 15.12 -4.34 31.06
CA VAL A 4 15.71 -3.02 31.35
C VAL A 4 16.15 -2.38 30.04
N ASN A 5 15.47 -1.32 29.61
CA ASN A 5 15.89 -0.53 28.46
C ASN A 5 16.87 0.58 28.89
N GLN A 6 18.13 0.46 28.49
CA GLN A 6 19.17 1.47 28.75
C GLN A 6 19.46 2.37 27.53
N THR A 7 18.67 2.25 26.46
CA THR A 7 18.83 3.03 25.24
C THR A 7 17.98 4.30 25.28
N LYS A 8 18.19 5.20 24.32
CA LYS A 8 17.28 6.35 24.06
C LYS A 8 16.13 6.00 23.11
N LEU A 9 16.00 4.72 22.74
CA LEU A 9 15.06 4.23 21.76
C LEU A 9 13.86 3.58 22.47
N GLU A 10 12.76 3.46 21.75
CA GLU A 10 11.63 2.66 22.22
C GLU A 10 12.02 1.18 22.16
N ALA A 11 11.77 0.45 23.23
CA ALA A 11 12.08 -0.96 23.27
C ALA A 11 11.04 -1.72 24.10
N GLY A 12 10.72 -2.92 23.64
CA GLY A 12 9.68 -3.74 24.20
C GLY A 12 9.93 -5.20 23.87
N TRP A 13 9.14 -6.07 24.48
CA TRP A 13 9.24 -7.49 24.23
C TRP A 13 7.86 -8.14 24.33
N THR A 14 7.71 -9.27 23.65
CA THR A 14 6.53 -10.12 23.75
C THR A 14 6.92 -11.60 23.67
N LEU A 15 5.98 -12.47 24.02
CA LEU A 15 6.10 -13.91 23.78
C LEU A 15 5.40 -14.26 22.47
N GLY A 16 6.11 -15.02 21.65
CA GLY A 16 5.59 -15.65 20.45
C GLY A 16 5.71 -17.16 20.52
N PHE A 17 5.15 -17.86 19.55
CA PHE A 17 5.24 -19.31 19.45
C PHE A 17 5.59 -19.73 18.03
N GLU A 18 6.49 -20.70 17.91
CA GLU A 18 6.70 -21.43 16.67
C GLU A 18 5.50 -22.36 16.39
N PRO A 19 5.31 -22.81 15.14
CA PRO A 19 4.23 -23.75 14.80
C PRO A 19 4.29 -25.09 15.57
N ASP A 20 5.46 -25.47 16.09
CA ASP A 20 5.66 -26.66 16.92
C ASP A 20 5.44 -26.41 18.42
N GLY A 21 5.02 -25.21 18.80
CA GLY A 21 4.70 -24.81 20.17
C GLY A 21 5.90 -24.33 20.99
N ARG A 22 7.11 -24.28 20.42
CA ARG A 22 8.26 -23.68 21.12
C ARG A 22 8.06 -22.18 21.31
N GLU A 23 8.36 -21.72 22.52
CA GLU A 23 8.30 -20.30 22.87
C GLU A 23 9.42 -19.50 22.20
N LEU A 24 9.07 -18.30 21.77
CA LEU A 24 9.98 -17.28 21.28
C LEU A 24 9.88 -16.05 22.17
N LEU A 25 11.02 -15.60 22.68
CA LEU A 25 11.12 -14.26 23.24
C LEU A 25 11.45 -13.29 22.10
N VAL A 26 10.50 -12.42 21.74
CA VAL A 26 10.68 -11.41 20.70
C VAL A 26 10.99 -10.09 21.38
N VAL A 27 12.20 -9.57 21.18
CA VAL A 27 12.63 -8.25 21.67
C VAL A 27 12.74 -7.31 20.49
N VAL A 28 12.14 -6.13 20.61
CA VAL A 28 12.14 -5.12 19.55
C VAL A 28 12.73 -3.82 20.09
N VAL A 29 13.51 -3.15 19.23
CA VAL A 29 14.02 -1.80 19.47
C VAL A 29 13.65 -0.96 18.25
N LYS A 30 13.03 0.20 18.47
CA LYS A 30 12.54 1.12 17.44
C LYS A 30 13.14 2.50 17.63
N GLY A 31 13.81 2.97 16.59
CA GLY A 31 14.34 4.32 16.50
C GLY A 31 13.57 5.16 15.50
N THR A 32 13.22 6.37 15.89
CA THR A 32 12.62 7.39 15.03
C THR A 32 13.69 8.43 14.70
N PHE A 33 13.86 8.70 13.41
CA PHE A 33 14.87 9.62 12.90
C PHE A 33 14.20 10.72 12.09
N VAL A 34 14.77 11.92 12.12
CA VAL A 34 14.38 13.02 11.23
C VAL A 34 14.94 12.72 9.84
N ILE A 35 14.12 12.88 8.80
CA ILE A 35 14.60 12.77 7.41
C ILE A 35 15.59 13.92 7.17
N PRO A 36 16.86 13.62 6.88
CA PRO A 36 17.88 14.66 6.72
C PRO A 36 17.65 15.49 5.45
N GLU A 37 18.16 16.72 5.44
CA GLU A 37 18.38 17.43 4.18
C GLU A 37 19.54 16.80 3.41
N ASN A 38 19.64 17.11 2.11
CA ASN A 38 20.54 16.43 1.17
C ASN A 38 21.93 16.12 1.75
N ASP A 39 22.33 14.85 1.66
CA ASP A 39 23.63 14.29 2.08
C ASP A 39 23.97 14.44 3.58
N GLN A 40 23.06 14.93 4.42
CA GLN A 40 23.25 14.94 5.87
C GLN A 40 22.98 13.56 6.48
N GLU A 41 23.59 13.30 7.63
CA GLU A 41 23.29 12.11 8.42
C GLU A 41 21.92 12.24 9.10
N ALA A 42 21.21 11.12 9.22
CA ALA A 42 19.94 11.09 9.91
C ALA A 42 20.16 11.24 11.42
N GLU A 43 19.49 12.20 12.04
CA GLU A 43 19.54 12.43 13.49
C GLU A 43 18.36 11.76 14.19
N LEU A 44 18.60 11.31 15.43
CA LEU A 44 17.54 10.76 16.27
C LEU A 44 16.52 11.87 16.58
N ALA A 45 15.25 11.60 16.33
CA ALA A 45 14.19 12.56 16.65
C ALA A 45 14.08 12.77 18.17
N GLU A 46 13.83 14.01 18.61
CA GLU A 46 13.61 14.31 20.04
C GLU A 46 12.46 13.49 20.62
N GLN A 47 11.38 13.34 19.83
CA GLN A 47 10.25 12.50 20.16
C GLN A 47 10.34 11.18 19.40
N GLN A 48 10.44 10.08 20.15
CA GLN A 48 10.36 8.73 19.60
C GLN A 48 8.89 8.31 19.42
N ILE A 49 8.62 7.58 18.34
CA ILE A 49 7.31 6.97 18.08
C ILE A 49 7.27 5.62 18.80
N PRO A 50 6.20 5.33 19.59
CA PRO A 50 6.07 4.06 20.31
C PRO A 50 6.05 2.86 19.37
N LEU A 51 6.27 1.68 19.95
CA LEU A 51 6.09 0.42 19.24
C LEU A 51 4.62 0.26 18.79
N THR A 52 4.46 -0.20 17.56
CA THR A 52 3.16 -0.52 16.99
C THR A 52 2.76 -1.91 17.47
N GLU A 53 1.86 -1.96 18.46
CA GLU A 53 1.46 -3.19 19.14
C GLU A 53 0.56 -4.09 18.25
N ALA A 54 -0.26 -3.48 17.39
CA ALA A 54 -1.14 -4.17 16.47
C ALA A 54 -1.13 -3.52 15.09
N ASP A 55 -1.49 -4.28 14.04
CA ASP A 55 -1.60 -3.72 12.70
C ASP A 55 -2.59 -2.53 12.69
N GLU A 56 -2.14 -1.41 12.13
CA GLU A 56 -2.96 -0.22 11.89
C GLU A 56 -3.33 -0.13 10.41
N PHE A 57 -4.52 0.41 10.13
CA PHE A 57 -5.09 0.42 8.78
C PHE A 57 -5.47 1.85 8.37
N THR A 58 -5.51 2.12 7.06
CA THR A 58 -5.95 3.42 6.52
C THR A 58 -7.46 3.65 6.69
N GLY A 59 -8.21 2.60 7.03
CA GLY A 59 -9.63 2.62 7.34
C GLY A 59 -10.04 1.35 8.10
N GLU A 60 -11.11 0.70 7.65
CA GLU A 60 -11.62 -0.52 8.30
C GLU A 60 -10.67 -1.72 8.09
N PRO A 61 -10.29 -2.47 9.15
CA PRO A 61 -9.45 -3.66 9.04
C PRO A 61 -10.04 -4.69 8.06
N GLY A 62 -9.19 -5.25 7.20
CA GLY A 62 -9.60 -6.21 6.17
C GLY A 62 -10.25 -5.60 4.92
N PHE A 63 -10.71 -4.35 4.97
CA PHE A 63 -11.32 -3.61 3.86
C PHE A 63 -10.50 -2.41 3.39
N SER A 64 -9.39 -2.11 4.04
CA SER A 64 -8.47 -1.03 3.72
C SER A 64 -7.02 -1.49 3.78
N ALA A 65 -6.11 -0.69 3.25
CA ALA A 65 -4.68 -0.99 3.26
C ALA A 65 -4.10 -0.96 4.69
N THR A 66 -3.15 -1.85 4.97
CA THR A 66 -2.31 -1.78 6.17
C THR A 66 -1.44 -0.53 6.08
N LEU A 67 -1.50 0.31 7.12
CA LEU A 67 -0.69 1.52 7.28
C LEU A 67 0.61 1.22 8.02
N TYR A 68 0.51 0.51 9.15
CA TYR A 68 1.63 -0.01 9.93
C TYR A 68 1.35 -1.47 10.29
N GLU A 69 2.33 -2.35 10.13
CA GLU A 69 2.26 -3.70 10.70
C GLU A 69 2.73 -3.64 12.17
N THR A 70 2.30 -4.59 12.98
CA THR A 70 2.88 -4.77 14.32
C THR A 70 4.41 -4.91 14.25
N ASP A 71 5.10 -4.24 15.16
CA ASP A 71 6.56 -4.28 15.25
C ASP A 71 7.08 -5.64 15.75
N TYR A 72 6.23 -6.44 16.39
CA TYR A 72 6.57 -7.75 16.98
C TYR A 72 6.47 -8.90 15.98
N ALA A 73 7.17 -8.77 14.84
CA ALA A 73 7.31 -9.89 13.91
C ALA A 73 8.18 -11.01 14.53
N HIS A 74 7.66 -12.23 14.60
CA HIS A 74 8.39 -13.40 15.12
C HIS A 74 9.75 -13.62 14.45
N ARG A 75 9.82 -13.41 13.13
CA ARG A 75 11.04 -13.52 12.33
C ARG A 75 11.07 -12.44 11.26
N LYS A 76 12.18 -11.70 11.19
CA LYS A 76 12.43 -10.66 10.17
C LYS A 76 13.83 -10.86 9.57
N PRO A 77 14.00 -11.88 8.69
CA PRO A 77 15.32 -12.25 8.17
C PRO A 77 15.91 -11.22 7.19
N MET A 78 15.07 -10.33 6.67
CA MET A 78 15.43 -9.33 5.66
C MET A 78 14.94 -7.94 6.09
N CYS A 79 15.52 -6.90 5.49
CA CYS A 79 15.09 -5.53 5.67
C CYS A 79 13.89 -5.21 4.75
N ASP A 80 12.88 -4.55 5.31
CA ASP A 80 11.78 -3.97 4.54
C ASP A 80 11.96 -2.45 4.45
N VAL A 81 11.74 -1.89 3.26
CA VAL A 81 11.74 -0.44 3.03
C VAL A 81 10.35 -0.02 2.59
N LEU A 82 9.67 0.71 3.47
CA LEU A 82 8.28 1.12 3.29
C LEU A 82 8.19 2.66 3.30
N LEU A 83 7.19 3.20 2.60
CA LEU A 83 6.89 4.63 2.60
C LEU A 83 5.38 4.87 2.66
N ASN A 84 4.96 5.59 3.69
CA ASN A 84 3.63 6.19 3.80
C ASN A 84 3.74 7.65 3.35
N GLY A 85 3.18 7.98 2.19
CA GLY A 85 3.39 9.30 1.59
C GLY A 85 2.53 9.63 0.38
N SER A 86 2.73 10.84 -0.15
CA SER A 86 2.04 11.34 -1.34
C SER A 86 3.01 11.61 -2.49
N ALA A 87 2.53 11.44 -3.72
CA ALA A 87 3.18 12.01 -4.89
C ALA A 87 2.87 13.50 -4.99
N TYR A 88 3.90 14.31 -5.22
CA TYR A 88 3.77 15.75 -5.49
C TYR A 88 4.10 16.06 -6.95
N ALA A 89 3.31 16.93 -7.55
CA ALA A 89 3.53 17.38 -8.91
C ALA A 89 4.77 18.31 -9.00
N PRO A 90 5.65 18.13 -10.00
CA PRO A 90 6.88 18.90 -10.10
C PRO A 90 6.67 20.41 -10.11
N GLY A 91 7.45 21.13 -9.29
CA GLY A 91 7.39 22.60 -9.19
C GLY A 91 6.05 23.15 -8.69
N GLY A 92 5.24 22.34 -8.00
CA GLY A 92 3.93 22.74 -7.48
C GLY A 92 2.87 22.96 -8.57
N ARG A 93 3.14 22.59 -9.82
CA ARG A 93 2.22 22.82 -10.95
C ARG A 93 1.36 21.58 -11.18
N PRO A 94 0.04 21.71 -11.37
CA PRO A 94 -0.83 20.55 -11.57
C PRO A 94 -0.37 19.65 -12.71
N ALA A 95 -0.13 18.37 -12.41
CA ALA A 95 0.28 17.36 -13.38
C ALA A 95 -0.79 16.25 -13.49
N LYS A 96 -0.96 15.68 -14.68
CA LYS A 96 -1.86 14.53 -14.88
C LYS A 96 -1.23 13.20 -14.47
N ARG A 97 0.11 13.16 -14.44
CA ARG A 97 0.93 11.98 -14.19
C ARG A 97 2.27 12.42 -13.61
N VAL A 98 2.72 11.71 -12.60
CA VAL A 98 4.02 11.90 -11.96
C VAL A 98 4.67 10.52 -11.80
N THR A 99 5.92 10.36 -12.20
CA THR A 99 6.70 9.16 -11.87
C THR A 99 7.35 9.36 -10.51
N VAL A 100 7.14 8.42 -9.60
CA VAL A 100 7.71 8.44 -8.24
C VAL A 100 8.70 7.29 -8.09
N SER A 101 9.70 7.47 -7.22
CA SER A 101 10.67 6.44 -6.90
C SER A 101 11.04 6.48 -5.42
N LEU A 102 11.26 5.31 -4.84
CA LEU A 102 11.89 5.13 -3.54
C LEU A 102 13.15 4.28 -3.76
N GLN A 103 14.27 4.72 -3.18
CA GLN A 103 15.55 4.03 -3.30
C GLN A 103 16.30 4.03 -1.98
N VAL A 104 16.80 2.86 -1.59
CA VAL A 104 17.70 2.66 -0.43
C VAL A 104 18.81 1.71 -0.88
N GLY A 105 20.02 2.23 -1.01
CA GLY A 105 21.14 1.49 -1.62
C GLY A 105 20.77 0.98 -3.03
N SER A 106 20.85 -0.34 -3.22
CA SER A 106 20.48 -1.02 -4.47
C SER A 106 18.98 -1.32 -4.61
N MET A 107 18.20 -1.22 -3.53
CA MET A 107 16.75 -1.45 -3.57
C MET A 107 16.07 -0.22 -4.17
N LYS A 108 15.41 -0.39 -5.32
CA LYS A 108 14.70 0.68 -6.01
C LYS A 108 13.34 0.22 -6.50
N LYS A 109 12.31 1.01 -6.22
CA LYS A 109 10.95 0.82 -6.75
C LYS A 109 10.47 2.11 -7.38
N SER A 110 9.95 2.03 -8.61
CA SER A 110 9.44 3.17 -9.37
C SER A 110 8.13 2.83 -10.06
N PHE A 111 7.17 3.76 -10.04
CA PHE A 111 5.89 3.61 -10.74
C PHE A 111 5.27 4.97 -11.07
N ASN A 112 4.18 4.97 -11.83
CA ASN A 112 3.46 6.19 -12.15
C ASN A 112 2.28 6.40 -11.20
N VAL A 113 2.17 7.62 -10.66
CA VAL A 113 0.96 8.14 -10.05
C VAL A 113 0.19 8.96 -11.08
N VAL A 114 -1.10 8.68 -11.21
CA VAL A 114 -2.00 9.21 -12.23
C VAL A 114 -3.18 9.84 -11.51
N GLY A 115 -3.53 11.05 -11.92
CA GLY A 115 -4.67 11.75 -11.34
C GLY A 115 -6.00 11.04 -11.62
N ASP A 116 -7.06 11.53 -10.98
CA ASP A 116 -8.32 10.81 -10.95
C ASP A 116 -8.89 10.54 -12.34
N ARG A 117 -9.33 9.29 -12.51
CA ARG A 117 -9.92 8.76 -13.73
C ARG A 117 -11.19 8.02 -13.37
N VAL A 118 -12.18 8.14 -14.25
CA VAL A 118 -13.40 7.35 -14.19
C VAL A 118 -13.67 6.73 -15.55
N TRP A 119 -14.42 5.64 -15.57
CA TRP A 119 -14.95 5.10 -16.81
C TRP A 119 -16.01 6.02 -17.39
N LYS A 120 -15.86 6.41 -18.66
CA LYS A 120 -16.81 7.25 -19.38
C LYS A 120 -17.32 6.54 -20.63
N ARG A 121 -18.60 6.76 -20.94
CA ARG A 121 -19.16 6.39 -22.24
C ARG A 121 -18.54 7.28 -23.32
N LYS A 122 -18.01 6.66 -24.36
CA LYS A 122 -17.53 7.31 -25.58
C LYS A 122 -18.13 6.56 -26.76
N LEU A 123 -19.21 7.12 -27.31
CA LEU A 123 -19.99 6.48 -28.37
C LEU A 123 -20.44 5.06 -27.93
N PHE A 124 -20.12 4.02 -28.70
CA PHE A 124 -20.42 2.61 -28.40
C PHE A 124 -19.49 1.94 -27.37
N TRP A 125 -18.45 2.64 -26.89
CA TRP A 125 -17.43 2.07 -26.00
C TRP A 125 -17.45 2.71 -24.62
N VAL A 126 -17.01 1.97 -23.60
CA VAL A 126 -16.69 2.52 -22.28
C VAL A 126 -15.18 2.55 -22.15
N ARG A 127 -14.61 3.74 -21.91
CA ARG A 127 -13.15 3.96 -21.86
C ARG A 127 -12.79 4.83 -20.65
N PRO A 128 -11.55 4.75 -20.14
CA PRO A 128 -11.09 5.67 -19.10
C PRO A 128 -11.17 7.12 -19.57
N SER A 129 -11.54 8.03 -18.68
CA SER A 129 -11.38 9.46 -18.90
C SER A 129 -9.89 9.84 -18.99
N SER A 130 -9.61 11.04 -19.52
CA SER A 130 -8.30 11.66 -19.26
C SER A 130 -8.11 11.83 -17.74
N PRO A 131 -6.89 11.66 -17.21
CA PRO A 131 -6.61 11.96 -15.80
C PRO A 131 -6.89 13.43 -15.51
N LYS A 132 -7.52 13.70 -14.37
CA LYS A 132 -7.58 15.05 -13.80
C LYS A 132 -6.16 15.46 -13.35
N PRO A 133 -5.71 16.70 -13.59
CA PRO A 133 -4.47 17.19 -12.98
C PRO A 133 -4.55 17.18 -11.45
N PHE A 134 -3.43 16.95 -10.77
CA PHE A 134 -3.29 17.02 -9.32
C PHE A 134 -2.00 17.73 -8.92
N ILE A 135 -1.98 18.32 -7.73
CA ILE A 135 -0.76 18.83 -7.09
C ILE A 135 -0.20 17.78 -6.13
N GLN A 136 -1.07 17.13 -5.37
CA GLN A 136 -0.72 16.07 -4.43
C GLN A 136 -1.67 14.88 -4.61
N LYS A 137 -1.15 13.65 -4.49
CA LYS A 137 -1.95 12.43 -4.52
C LYS A 137 -1.38 11.38 -3.56
N TRP A 138 -2.20 10.93 -2.61
CA TRP A 138 -1.83 9.87 -1.66
C TRP A 138 -1.49 8.56 -2.39
N ILE A 139 -0.45 7.88 -1.91
CA ILE A 139 -0.02 6.57 -2.41
C ILE A 139 -0.41 5.52 -1.38
N SER A 140 -1.29 4.60 -1.76
CA SER A 140 -1.69 3.46 -0.94
C SER A 140 -2.17 2.31 -1.83
N TYR A 141 -2.23 1.10 -1.28
CA TYR A 141 -2.93 -0.01 -1.93
C TYR A 141 -4.45 0.26 -2.08
N ASP A 142 -5.03 1.17 -1.28
CA ASP A 142 -6.43 1.63 -1.42
C ASP A 142 -6.72 2.23 -2.79
N CYS A 143 -5.74 2.92 -3.38
CA CYS A 143 -5.86 3.57 -4.69
C CYS A 143 -5.10 2.83 -5.80
N ALA A 144 -4.51 1.67 -5.50
CA ALA A 144 -3.81 0.82 -6.47
C ALA A 144 -4.77 -0.14 -7.16
N PHE A 145 -4.34 -0.72 -8.30
CA PHE A 145 -5.16 -1.68 -9.01
C PHE A 145 -5.54 -2.87 -8.13
N GLY A 146 -6.81 -3.25 -8.14
CA GLY A 146 -7.31 -4.38 -7.38
C GLY A 146 -8.78 -4.22 -7.05
N GLY A 147 -9.19 -4.89 -5.98
CA GLY A 147 -10.54 -4.81 -5.43
C GLY A 147 -11.32 -6.11 -5.52
N THR A 148 -12.48 -6.09 -4.88
CA THR A 148 -13.49 -7.13 -4.93
C THR A 148 -14.73 -6.61 -5.65
N ASP A 149 -15.13 -7.28 -6.74
CA ASP A 149 -16.30 -6.92 -7.53
C ASP A 149 -17.45 -7.88 -7.23
N LEU A 150 -18.53 -7.32 -6.67
CA LEU A 150 -19.78 -8.01 -6.37
C LEU A 150 -20.77 -7.77 -7.50
N GLN A 151 -21.42 -8.82 -8.03
CA GLN A 151 -22.47 -8.63 -9.01
C GLN A 151 -23.75 -8.11 -8.34
N SER A 152 -24.20 -6.90 -8.69
CA SER A 152 -25.32 -6.23 -8.01
C SER A 152 -26.64 -7.03 -7.99
N LYS A 153 -26.87 -7.91 -8.96
CA LYS A 153 -28.09 -8.75 -9.05
C LYS A 153 -27.92 -10.15 -8.48
N LYS A 154 -26.68 -10.56 -8.18
CA LYS A 154 -26.30 -11.87 -7.66
C LYS A 154 -25.11 -11.68 -6.72
N PRO A 155 -25.33 -11.13 -5.50
CA PRO A 155 -24.25 -10.80 -4.58
C PRO A 155 -23.37 -12.00 -4.20
N GLU A 156 -23.89 -13.22 -4.34
CA GLU A 156 -23.14 -14.47 -4.18
C GLU A 156 -22.03 -14.66 -5.25
N ASN A 157 -22.15 -13.97 -6.39
CA ASN A 157 -21.13 -13.96 -7.42
C ASN A 157 -20.11 -12.86 -7.14
N VAL A 158 -18.96 -13.29 -6.60
CA VAL A 158 -17.86 -12.43 -6.17
C VAL A 158 -16.61 -12.74 -6.99
N LYS A 159 -15.91 -11.69 -7.43
CA LYS A 159 -14.56 -11.82 -8.00
C LYS A 159 -13.61 -10.88 -7.29
N THR A 160 -12.59 -11.45 -6.66
CA THR A 160 -11.55 -10.71 -5.94
C THR A 160 -10.24 -10.75 -6.70
N TYR A 161 -9.55 -9.61 -6.76
CA TYR A 161 -8.18 -9.54 -7.27
C TYR A 161 -7.19 -9.88 -6.15
N LEU A 162 -6.76 -11.14 -6.06
CA LEU A 162 -6.03 -11.66 -4.90
C LEU A 162 -4.73 -10.91 -4.58
N LYS A 163 -4.07 -10.30 -5.58
CA LYS A 163 -2.87 -9.48 -5.37
C LYS A 163 -3.12 -8.19 -4.58
N ASN A 164 -4.35 -7.69 -4.58
CA ASN A 164 -4.78 -6.52 -3.81
C ASN A 164 -6.31 -6.54 -3.69
N PRO A 165 -6.89 -7.29 -2.72
CA PRO A 165 -8.34 -7.44 -2.56
C PRO A 165 -9.09 -6.15 -2.21
N ILE A 166 -8.39 -5.17 -1.63
CA ILE A 166 -8.94 -3.90 -1.14
C ILE A 166 -8.79 -2.73 -2.14
N GLY A 167 -8.08 -2.97 -3.24
CA GLY A 167 -7.79 -1.93 -4.23
C GLY A 167 -8.98 -1.52 -5.07
N ILE A 168 -8.69 -0.81 -6.16
CA ILE A 168 -9.68 -0.19 -7.01
C ILE A 168 -9.42 -0.47 -8.50
N GLY A 169 -10.48 -0.54 -9.31
CA GLY A 169 -10.39 -0.68 -10.76
C GLY A 169 -10.51 -2.10 -11.33
N TYR A 170 -10.58 -3.13 -10.48
CA TYR A 170 -10.93 -4.49 -10.91
C TYR A 170 -12.45 -4.67 -10.89
N TYR A 171 -13.06 -4.73 -12.08
CA TYR A 171 -14.52 -4.85 -12.24
C TYR A 171 -14.92 -5.90 -13.29
N PRO A 172 -14.60 -7.19 -13.10
CA PRO A 172 -14.93 -8.26 -14.05
C PRO A 172 -16.44 -8.54 -14.19
N LEU A 173 -17.22 -8.37 -13.12
CA LEU A 173 -18.66 -8.69 -13.06
C LEU A 173 -19.55 -7.47 -13.31
N THR A 174 -19.07 -6.26 -13.03
CA THR A 174 -19.79 -5.01 -13.27
C THR A 174 -20.18 -4.87 -14.75
N THR A 175 -21.45 -4.56 -15.03
CA THR A 175 -21.93 -4.38 -16.41
C THR A 175 -21.37 -3.12 -17.07
N ARG A 176 -21.39 -3.02 -18.41
CA ARG A 176 -20.93 -1.78 -19.09
C ARG A 176 -21.70 -0.53 -18.66
N LYS A 177 -22.98 -0.67 -18.33
CA LYS A 177 -23.82 0.44 -17.86
C LYS A 177 -23.36 0.91 -16.49
N ASP A 178 -23.17 -0.04 -15.56
CA ASP A 178 -22.82 0.25 -14.16
C ASP A 178 -21.32 0.55 -13.98
N LEU A 179 -20.51 0.29 -15.01
CA LEU A 179 -19.10 0.66 -15.04
C LEU A 179 -18.91 2.16 -15.17
N ILE A 180 -19.82 2.88 -15.84
CA ILE A 180 -19.71 4.32 -16.06
C ILE A 180 -19.68 5.05 -14.72
N GLY A 181 -18.72 5.95 -14.55
CA GLY A 181 -18.51 6.67 -13.30
C GLY A 181 -17.66 5.92 -12.27
N LYS A 182 -17.49 4.60 -12.40
CA LYS A 182 -16.58 3.87 -11.51
C LYS A 182 -15.14 4.37 -11.65
N PRO A 183 -14.41 4.48 -10.54
CA PRO A 183 -13.04 4.98 -10.53
C PRO A 183 -12.05 3.99 -11.16
N LEU A 184 -10.89 4.51 -11.57
CA LEU A 184 -9.71 3.72 -11.92
C LEU A 184 -8.62 3.99 -10.89
N PRO A 185 -7.63 3.09 -10.74
CA PRO A 185 -6.54 3.29 -9.79
C PRO A 185 -5.70 4.51 -10.15
N ASN A 186 -5.08 5.06 -9.11
CA ASN A 186 -4.18 6.19 -9.21
C ASN A 186 -2.72 5.76 -9.34
N THR A 187 -2.39 4.48 -9.21
CA THR A 187 -1.03 3.99 -9.41
C THR A 187 -0.97 2.92 -10.50
N GLU A 188 0.09 2.93 -11.31
CA GLU A 188 0.30 1.94 -12.38
C GLU A 188 1.79 1.73 -12.69
N GLU A 189 2.13 0.51 -13.12
CA GLU A 189 3.43 0.14 -13.68
C GLU A 189 3.89 1.13 -14.78
N ILE A 190 5.18 1.47 -14.80
CA ILE A 190 5.75 2.28 -15.89
C ILE A 190 5.58 1.52 -17.21
N GLY A 191 5.12 2.22 -18.25
CA GLY A 191 4.87 1.62 -19.57
C GLY A 191 3.59 0.78 -19.68
N LYS A 192 2.88 0.51 -18.58
CA LYS A 192 1.71 -0.39 -18.58
C LYS A 192 0.47 0.29 -18.01
N SER A 193 -0.01 1.30 -18.74
CA SER A 193 -1.20 2.05 -18.33
C SER A 193 -2.46 1.21 -18.25
N ILE A 194 -3.22 1.42 -17.19
CA ILE A 194 -4.45 0.68 -16.92
C ILE A 194 -5.59 1.29 -17.75
N LYS A 195 -6.07 0.53 -18.74
CA LYS A 195 -7.14 0.93 -19.67
C LYS A 195 -8.28 -0.08 -19.75
N ARG A 196 -8.22 -1.16 -18.96
CA ARG A 196 -9.17 -2.29 -18.95
C ARG A 196 -9.67 -2.50 -17.52
N ARG A 197 -10.92 -2.94 -17.39
CA ARG A 197 -11.56 -3.28 -16.10
C ARG A 197 -11.13 -4.65 -15.56
N THR A 198 -10.40 -5.40 -16.36
CA THR A 198 -9.80 -6.70 -16.04
C THR A 198 -8.39 -6.74 -16.61
N GLY A 199 -7.58 -7.69 -16.14
CA GLY A 199 -6.22 -7.92 -16.60
C GLY A 199 -5.30 -8.25 -15.44
N ASN A 200 -4.04 -8.55 -15.76
CA ASN A 200 -2.99 -8.82 -14.79
C ASN A 200 -2.10 -7.58 -14.64
N PHE A 201 -2.54 -6.62 -13.82
CA PHE A 201 -1.78 -5.42 -13.47
C PHE A 201 -1.22 -5.57 -12.06
N GLN A 202 0.04 -5.18 -11.85
CA GLN A 202 0.59 -5.18 -10.51
C GLN A 202 0.04 -4.00 -9.71
N PRO A 203 -0.51 -4.23 -8.50
CA PRO A 203 -0.86 -3.16 -7.59
C PRO A 203 0.42 -2.39 -7.20
N MET A 204 0.42 -1.06 -7.37
CA MET A 204 1.59 -0.23 -7.12
C MET A 204 1.40 0.64 -5.88
N SER A 205 2.25 0.43 -4.88
CA SER A 205 2.34 1.25 -3.66
C SER A 205 3.74 1.06 -3.04
N PHE A 206 4.09 1.87 -2.05
CA PHE A 206 5.29 1.68 -1.22
C PHE A 206 4.97 1.17 0.19
N GLY A 207 3.70 1.10 0.56
CA GLY A 207 3.28 0.63 1.89
C GLY A 207 3.37 -0.90 2.07
N PRO A 208 3.03 -1.39 3.28
CA PRO A 208 3.02 -2.80 3.61
C PRO A 208 2.09 -3.61 2.69
N ILE A 209 2.47 -4.84 2.37
CA ILE A 209 1.59 -5.80 1.68
C ILE A 209 0.67 -6.42 2.72
N GLY A 210 -0.65 -6.23 2.57
CA GLY A 210 -1.64 -6.74 3.52
C GLY A 210 -1.57 -8.26 3.69
N ARG A 211 -1.79 -8.76 4.91
CA ARG A 211 -1.76 -10.20 5.23
C ARG A 211 -2.76 -11.02 4.43
N ASN A 212 -3.85 -10.39 3.98
CA ASN A 212 -4.87 -11.00 3.12
C ASN A 212 -4.54 -10.94 1.62
N PHE A 213 -3.33 -10.54 1.23
CA PHE A 213 -2.91 -10.49 -0.17
C PHE A 213 -2.24 -11.80 -0.57
N GLU A 214 -2.38 -12.20 -1.84
CA GLU A 214 -1.84 -13.45 -2.40
C GLU A 214 -0.37 -13.70 -2.03
N ALA A 215 0.45 -12.65 -2.03
CA ALA A 215 1.88 -12.75 -1.72
C ALA A 215 2.18 -13.17 -0.27
N ARG A 216 1.21 -13.05 0.64
CA ARG A 216 1.35 -13.38 2.07
C ARG A 216 0.70 -14.72 2.43
N PHE A 217 -0.08 -15.33 1.54
CA PHE A 217 -0.73 -16.63 1.81
C PHE A 217 0.23 -17.76 2.20
N PRO A 218 1.43 -17.89 1.58
CA PRO A 218 2.38 -18.94 1.97
C PRO A 218 3.02 -18.74 3.35
N LEU A 219 2.80 -17.59 3.99
CA LEU A 219 3.40 -17.19 5.27
C LEU A 219 2.38 -17.19 6.42
N ALA A 220 1.12 -17.57 6.13
CA ALA A 220 0.03 -17.62 7.08
C ALA A 220 -0.10 -19.00 7.75
#